data_AF-A0A1V5X708-F1
#
_entry.id   AF-A0A1V5X708-F1
#
_cell.length_a   1.000
_cell.length_b   1.000
_cell.length_c   1.000
_cell.angle_alpha   90.00
_cell.angle_beta   90.00
_cell.angle_gamma   90.00
#
_symmetry.space_group_name_H-M   'P 1'
#
loop_
_entity.id
_entity.type
_entity.pdbx_description
1 polymer ?
#
loop_
_entity_poly.entity_id
_entity_poly.type
_entity_poly.pdbx_seq_one_letter_code
_entity_poly.pdbx_strand_id
1 'polypeptide(L)'
;MNGFPSKDVVDSVKRRYPPGTRVELISMDDPYGTLKPGDRATVTGVDDIATVHCSWDCGSSLGLAYGEDKFRKLTEQEIAEEQNQSEQSFGGMNMNL
;
A
#
# COMPACT_ATOMS: atom_id res chain seq x y z
N MET A 1 26.60 -13.67 4.12
CA MET A 1 26.02 -13.08 5.33
C MET A 1 24.86 -12.21 4.89
N ASN A 2 23.63 -12.72 4.95
CA ASN A 2 22.43 -11.93 4.66
C ASN A 2 22.08 -11.15 5.94
N GLY A 3 22.85 -10.10 6.18
CA GLY A 3 22.65 -9.21 7.32
C GLY A 3 21.46 -8.31 7.04
N PHE A 4 20.55 -8.24 8.02
CA PHE A 4 19.42 -7.31 8.04
C PHE A 4 19.79 -5.92 7.51
N PRO A 5 18.86 -5.22 6.84
CA PRO A 5 19.12 -3.87 6.35
C PRO A 5 19.65 -2.98 7.46
N SER A 6 20.66 -2.16 7.15
CA SER A 6 21.24 -1.24 8.12
C SER A 6 20.19 -0.26 8.62
N LYS A 7 20.34 0.24 9.85
CA LYS A 7 19.39 1.18 10.46
C LYS A 7 19.11 2.41 9.59
N ASP A 8 20.12 2.90 8.85
CA ASP A 8 19.95 4.00 7.91
C ASP A 8 18.98 3.68 6.76
N VAL A 9 19.03 2.44 6.25
CA VAL A 9 18.09 1.95 5.22
C VAL A 9 16.68 1.92 5.79
N VAL A 10 16.51 1.34 6.98
CA VAL A 10 15.21 1.27 7.66
C VAL A 10 14.63 2.67 7.87
N ASP A 11 15.44 3.63 8.33
CA ASP A 11 15.00 5.01 8.55
C ASP A 11 14.65 5.71 7.22
N SER A 12 15.43 5.45 6.17
CA SER A 12 15.12 5.93 4.81
C SER A 12 13.77 5.40 4.31
N VAL A 13 13.48 4.11 4.52
CA VAL A 13 12.19 3.49 4.18
C VAL A 13 11.06 4.09 5.01
N LYS A 14 11.24 4.25 6.33
CA LYS A 14 10.29 4.91 7.24
C LYS A 14 9.95 6.34 6.77
N ARG A 15 10.95 7.12 6.36
CA ARG A 15 10.76 8.47 5.80
C ARG A 15 10.11 8.45 4.41
N ARG A 16 10.41 7.43 3.60
CA ARG A 16 9.86 7.31 2.24
C ARG A 16 8.40 6.87 2.25
N TYR A 17 8.00 6.04 3.21
CA TYR A 17 6.67 5.46 3.34
C TYR A 17 6.13 5.69 4.76
N PRO A 18 5.77 6.94 5.11
CA PRO A 18 5.13 7.21 6.39
C PRO A 18 3.73 6.58 6.46
N PRO A 19 3.20 6.32 7.67
CA PRO A 19 1.82 5.89 7.86
C PRO A 19 0.83 6.82 7.15
N GLY A 20 -0.19 6.25 6.49
CA GLY A 20 -1.15 6.97 5.65
C GLY A 20 -0.74 7.08 4.18
N THR A 21 0.47 6.66 3.80
CA THR A 21 0.88 6.64 2.38
C THR A 21 0.09 5.59 1.62
N ARG A 22 -0.53 6.00 0.50
CA ARG A 22 -1.16 5.08 -0.44
C ARG A 22 -0.13 4.46 -1.37
N VAL A 23 -0.10 3.13 -1.45
CA VAL A 23 0.80 2.37 -2.30
C VAL A 23 0.03 1.40 -3.19
N GLU A 24 0.63 1.03 -4.31
CA GLU A 24 0.13 0.05 -5.29
C GLU A 24 1.16 -1.07 -5.45
N LEU A 25 0.68 -2.32 -5.43
CA LEU A 25 1.50 -3.47 -5.73
C LEU A 25 1.82 -3.52 -7.23
N ILE A 26 3.09 -3.60 -7.58
CA ILE A 26 3.52 -3.82 -8.96
C ILE A 26 3.71 -5.31 -9.20
N SER A 27 4.40 -6.00 -8.28
CA SER A 27 4.67 -7.43 -8.37
C SER A 27 5.17 -7.95 -7.02
N MET A 28 4.71 -9.14 -6.65
CA MET A 28 5.09 -9.85 -5.43
C MET A 28 5.40 -11.30 -5.80
N ASP A 29 6.45 -11.86 -5.21
CA ASP A 29 6.79 -13.28 -5.36
C ASP A 29 6.14 -14.08 -4.22
N ASP A 30 4.81 -14.13 -4.21
CA ASP A 30 4.04 -14.91 -3.23
C ASP A 30 3.08 -15.87 -3.94
N PRO A 31 3.42 -17.18 -4.04
CA PRO A 31 2.56 -18.17 -4.69
C PRO A 31 1.30 -18.50 -3.87
N TYR A 32 1.21 -18.07 -2.61
CA TYR A 32 0.05 -18.27 -1.73
C TYR A 32 -0.75 -16.98 -1.51
N GLY A 33 -0.27 -15.86 -2.04
CA GLY A 33 -0.87 -14.55 -1.87
C GLY A 33 -2.15 -14.38 -2.66
N THR A 34 -3.12 -13.71 -2.05
CA THR A 34 -4.30 -13.20 -2.78
C THR A 34 -4.01 -11.92 -3.54
N LEU A 35 -2.89 -11.27 -3.21
CA LEU A 35 -2.47 -9.99 -3.77
C LEU A 35 -2.10 -10.10 -5.25
N LYS A 36 -2.51 -9.09 -6.00
CA LYS A 36 -2.28 -8.98 -7.44
C LYS A 36 -1.66 -7.63 -7.79
N PRO A 37 -0.87 -7.57 -8.88
CA PRO A 37 -0.48 -6.29 -9.45
C PRO A 37 -1.69 -5.36 -9.65
N GLY A 38 -1.60 -4.13 -9.14
CA GLY A 38 -2.68 -3.14 -9.14
C GLY A 38 -3.46 -3.07 -7.83
N ASP A 39 -3.29 -4.02 -6.90
CA ASP A 39 -3.89 -3.89 -5.57
C ASP A 39 -3.31 -2.68 -4.84
N ARG A 40 -4.17 -1.98 -4.12
CA ARG A 40 -3.81 -0.79 -3.37
C ARG A 40 -3.75 -1.10 -1.88
N ALA A 41 -2.78 -0.51 -1.18
CA ALA A 41 -2.63 -0.59 0.27
C ALA A 41 -2.39 0.78 0.90
N THR A 42 -2.82 0.96 2.15
CA THR A 42 -2.43 2.10 2.98
C THR A 42 -1.35 1.66 3.95
N VAL A 43 -0.20 2.33 3.90
CA VAL A 43 0.90 2.07 4.84
C VAL A 43 0.45 2.37 6.26
N THR A 44 0.62 1.42 7.16
CA THR A 44 0.32 1.56 8.60
C THR A 44 1.59 1.76 9.41
N GLY A 45 2.73 1.25 8.95
CA GLY A 45 4.02 1.39 9.60
C GLY A 45 5.15 0.70 8.85
N VAL A 46 6.38 0.85 9.35
CA VAL A 46 7.54 0.12 8.85
C VAL A 46 8.28 -0.44 10.06
N ASP A 47 8.61 -1.73 10.00
CA ASP A 47 9.29 -2.44 11.09
C ASP A 47 10.82 -2.27 11.03
N ASP A 48 11.51 -2.76 12.06
CA ASP A 48 12.96 -2.59 12.22
C ASP A 48 13.82 -3.39 11.24
N ILE A 49 13.19 -4.21 10.41
CA ILE A 49 13.82 -4.96 9.31
C ILE A 49 13.48 -4.38 7.92
N ALA A 50 12.96 -3.14 7.85
CA ALA A 50 12.51 -2.47 6.63
C ALA A 50 11.32 -3.14 5.91
N THR A 51 10.53 -3.95 6.62
CA THR A 51 9.23 -4.42 6.12
C THR A 51 8.20 -3.30 6.24
N VAL A 52 7.55 -2.97 5.14
CA VAL A 52 6.47 -1.97 5.10
C VAL A 52 5.16 -2.68 5.40
N HIS A 53 4.59 -2.39 6.55
CA HIS A 53 3.27 -2.86 6.93
C HIS A 53 2.22 -1.97 6.29
N CYS A 54 1.29 -2.59 5.58
CA CYS A 54 0.22 -1.89 4.91
C CYS A 54 -1.08 -2.69 5.02
N SER A 55 -2.18 -1.96 5.15
CA SER A 55 -3.52 -2.52 5.09
C SER A 55 -3.99 -2.49 3.64
N TRP A 56 -4.21 -3.66 3.05
CA TRP A 56 -4.67 -3.78 1.68
C TRP A 56 -6.20 -3.63 1.61
N ASP A 57 -6.70 -2.98 0.56
CA ASP A 57 -8.16 -2.78 0.39
C ASP A 57 -8.90 -4.11 0.16
N CYS A 58 -8.19 -5.12 -0.34
CA CYS A 58 -8.71 -6.49 -0.48
C CYS A 58 -8.85 -7.24 0.87
N GLY A 59 -8.48 -6.61 1.99
CA GLY A 59 -8.54 -7.20 3.33
C GLY A 59 -7.29 -7.97 3.74
N SER A 60 -6.24 -7.98 2.91
CA SER A 60 -4.95 -8.56 3.28
C SER A 60 -4.18 -7.66 4.25
N SER A 61 -3.34 -8.27 5.08
CA SER A 61 -2.40 -7.60 6.00
C SER A 61 -0.95 -7.97 5.73
N LEU A 62 -0.67 -8.48 4.52
CA LEU A 62 0.67 -8.93 4.15
C LEU A 62 1.63 -7.74 4.05
N GLY A 63 2.77 -7.86 4.74
CA GLY A 63 3.83 -6.85 4.73
C GLY A 63 4.70 -6.95 3.48
N LEU A 64 5.18 -5.81 2.99
CA LEU A 64 6.06 -5.70 1.84
C LEU A 64 7.53 -5.64 2.30
N ALA A 65 8.33 -6.64 1.93
CA ALA A 65 9.76 -6.68 2.20
C ALA A 65 10.50 -5.74 1.24
N TYR A 66 11.12 -4.69 1.79
CA TYR A 66 11.87 -3.72 1.00
C TYR A 66 13.11 -4.38 0.35
N GLY A 67 13.10 -4.45 -0.98
CA GLY A 67 14.18 -5.04 -1.78
C GLY A 67 13.76 -6.31 -2.53
N GLU A 68 12.77 -7.03 -2.01
CA GLU A 68 12.20 -8.22 -2.64
C GLU A 68 10.92 -7.86 -3.40
N ASP A 69 10.00 -7.17 -2.72
CA ASP A 69 8.70 -6.80 -3.26
C ASP A 69 8.75 -5.51 -4.10
N LYS A 70 7.99 -5.48 -5.20
CA LYS A 70 7.89 -4.32 -6.09
C LYS A 70 6.58 -3.60 -5.86
N PHE A 71 6.69 -2.37 -5.38
CA PHE A 71 5.54 -1.49 -5.12
C PHE A 71 5.92 -0.03 -5.39
N ARG A 72 4.91 0.81 -5.60
CA ARG A 72 5.07 2.26 -5.76
C ARG A 72 4.09 3.04 -4.91
N LYS A 73 4.42 4.29 -4.63
CA LYS A 73 3.45 5.25 -4.06
C LYS A 73 2.53 5.74 -5.15
N LEU A 74 1.25 5.88 -4.82
CA LEU A 74 0.32 6.57 -5.71
C LEU A 74 0.62 8.07 -5.70
N THR A 75 0.34 8.70 -6.83
CA THR A 75 0.34 10.16 -6.96
C THR A 75 -0.92 10.76 -6.33
N GLU A 76 -0.86 12.05 -6.00
CA GLU A 76 -2.01 12.78 -5.46
C GLU A 76 -3.23 12.72 -6.41
N GLN A 77 -2.99 12.65 -7.72
CA GLN A 77 -4.03 12.52 -8.74
C GLN A 77 -4.75 11.17 -8.64
N GLU A 78 -4.00 10.06 -8.58
CA GLU A 78 -4.57 8.70 -8.46
C GLU A 78 -5.36 8.53 -7.15
N ILE A 79 -4.94 9.20 -6.07
CA ILE A 79 -5.64 9.21 -4.77
C ILE A 79 -6.93 10.04 -4.86
N ALA A 80 -6.87 11.22 -5.48
CA ALA A 80 -8.04 12.10 -5.64
C ALA A 80 -9.12 11.45 -6.53
N GLU A 81 -8.73 10.73 -7.58
CA GLU A 81 -9.66 9.99 -8.44
C GLU A 81 -10.43 8.90 -7.68
N GLU A 82 -9.74 8.18 -6.77
CA GLU A 82 -10.35 7.13 -5.93
C GLU A 82 -11.41 7.73 -4.98
N GLN A 83 -11.08 8.85 -4.33
CA GLN A 83 -12.00 9.55 -3.45
C GLN A 83 -13.25 10.04 -4.22
N ASN A 84 -13.05 10.64 -5.39
CA ASN A 84 -14.15 11.14 -6.22
C ASN A 84 -15.09 10.01 -6.71
N GLN A 85 -14.56 8.83 -7.04
CA GLN A 85 -15.38 7.67 -7.42
C GLN A 85 -16.21 7.14 -6.24
N SER A 86 -15.64 7.11 -5.04
CA SER A 86 -16.35 6.67 -3.83
C SER A 86 -17.50 7.61 -3.45
N GLU A 87 -17.33 8.93 -3.64
CA GLU A 87 -18.37 9.93 -3.35
C GLU A 87 -19.51 9.93 -4.40
N GLN A 88 -19.19 9.73 -5.69
CA GLN A 88 -20.21 9.69 -6.74
C GLN A 88 -21.09 8.44 -6.68
N SER A 89 -20.60 7.32 -6.14
CA SER A 89 -21.37 6.07 -6.06
C SER A 89 -22.46 6.07 -4.96
N PHE A 90 -22.44 7.01 -4.00
CA PHE A 90 -23.42 7.05 -2.90
C PHE A 90 -24.55 8.08 -3.09
N GLY A 91 -24.52 8.88 -4.17
CA GLY A 91 -25.51 9.93 -4.46
C GLY A 91 -26.74 9.51 -5.28
N GLY A 92 -26.90 8.20 -5.57
CA GLY A 92 -27.82 7.69 -6.59
C GLY A 92 -29.19 7.16 -6.14
N MET A 93 -29.63 7.34 -4.89
CA MET A 93 -30.99 7.00 -4.48
C MET A 93 -31.86 8.26 -4.39
N ASN A 94 -32.19 8.83 -5.54
CA ASN A 94 -33.26 9.81 -5.63
C ASN A 94 -34.60 9.07 -5.56
N MET A 95 -35.24 9.11 -4.39
CA MET A 95 -36.61 8.63 -4.20
C MET A 95 -37.55 9.55 -4.98
N ASN A 96 -38.19 9.03 -6.03
CA ASN A 96 -39.39 9.66 -6.57
C ASN A 96 -40.61 9.14 -5.81
N LEU A 97 -41.28 10.09 -5.14
CA LEU A 97 -42.62 9.98 -4.53
C LEU A 97 -43.69 9.53 -5.53
#